data_AF-A0A318MC87-F1
#
_entry.id   AF-A0A318MC87-F1
#
_cell.length_a   1.000
_cell.length_b   1.000
_cell.length_c   1.000
_cell.angle_alpha   90.00
_cell.angle_beta   90.00
_cell.angle_gamma   90.00
#
_symmetry.space_group_name_H-M   'P 1'
#
loop_
_entity.id
_entity.type
_entity.pdbx_description
1 polymer ?
#
loop_
_entity_poly.entity_id
_entity_poly.type
_entity_poly.pdbx_seq_one_letter_code
_entity_poly.pdbx_strand_id
1 'polypeptide(L)'
;MNSRLIADIKGRLPISSRSLRGFRAQDDARYAQLLQVIDDQQKALGKAQESIDRLEKQCRGLNETLEYVHDSNSVMYWQLFRGDHETTEQAQLRFFRGLPKAEGIHALFQDAEARLFELFDQFCRDHEISYWGTGGTVLGAFRQRDFIPWDDDIDVYITREQLSRLEKAVREDGRFRVTVVWDWYVPCKQIRFRSTDEANPCFVDLFPLDWVSGDPEDAWRVCTQERVQYVQEIRRQYASSSWSRDIYISGADPLIPALESDLHAHLEDLAARVSILPTADGATGLVRGIENIDEVRPSGPYLTGDWTGSTTLPFRGIAVPVPSNYREYLSKAYGDYMALPRDMHSHEHVADDYIASPEAVQAMRRMLSDDGERTPDYEERK
;
A
#
# COMPACT_ATOMS: atom_id res chain seq x y z
N MET A 1 -9.76 35.58 -60.98
CA MET A 1 -10.04 35.50 -59.53
C MET A 1 -10.21 36.93 -59.05
N ASN A 2 -11.41 37.50 -58.91
CA ASN A 2 -12.26 37.32 -57.73
C ASN A 2 -13.68 37.90 -57.93
N SER A 3 -14.26 37.89 -59.15
CA SER A 3 -15.64 38.42 -59.31
C SER A 3 -16.69 37.55 -58.60
N ARG A 4 -16.49 36.23 -58.57
CA ARG A 4 -17.26 35.29 -57.72
C ARG A 4 -17.07 35.59 -56.23
N LEU A 5 -15.84 35.89 -55.79
CA LEU A 5 -15.56 36.22 -54.39
C LEU A 5 -16.23 37.54 -53.98
N ILE A 6 -16.20 38.57 -54.84
CA ILE A 6 -16.86 39.85 -54.60
C ILE A 6 -18.40 39.71 -54.62
N ALA A 7 -18.94 38.86 -55.49
CA ALA A 7 -20.38 38.57 -55.53
C ALA A 7 -20.85 37.80 -54.29
N ASP A 8 -20.07 36.80 -53.84
CA ASP A 8 -20.33 36.06 -52.59
C ASP A 8 -20.23 36.98 -51.37
N ILE A 9 -19.26 37.89 -51.35
CA ILE A 9 -19.12 38.90 -50.28
C ILE A 9 -20.31 39.86 -50.31
N LYS A 10 -20.73 40.36 -51.47
CA LYS A 10 -21.91 41.24 -51.58
C LYS A 10 -23.22 40.55 -51.21
N GLY A 11 -23.36 39.24 -51.50
CA GLY A 11 -24.54 38.45 -51.12
C GLY A 11 -24.64 38.16 -49.62
N ARG A 12 -23.51 38.26 -48.89
CA ARG A 12 -23.43 38.08 -47.44
C ARG A 12 -23.42 39.40 -46.66
N LEU A 13 -23.32 40.55 -47.33
CA LEU A 13 -23.34 41.88 -46.70
C LEU A 13 -24.77 42.47 -46.69
N PRO A 14 -25.17 43.16 -45.61
CA PRO A 14 -26.51 43.76 -45.53
C PRO A 14 -26.78 44.77 -46.67
N ILE A 15 -27.95 44.63 -47.31
CA ILE A 15 -28.34 45.31 -48.56
C ILE A 15 -28.44 46.86 -48.41
N SER A 16 -28.50 47.39 -47.19
CA SER A 16 -28.54 48.82 -46.88
C SER A 16 -27.90 49.19 -45.53
N SER A 17 -27.59 50.47 -45.36
CA SER A 17 -27.15 51.03 -44.05
C SER A 17 -28.20 50.83 -42.94
N ARG A 18 -29.48 50.63 -43.29
CA ARG A 18 -30.56 50.34 -42.34
C ARG A 18 -30.56 48.88 -41.91
N SER A 19 -30.32 47.94 -42.84
CA SER A 19 -30.15 46.51 -42.51
C SER A 19 -28.86 46.23 -41.74
N LEU A 20 -27.78 46.97 -42.01
CA LEU A 20 -26.52 46.84 -41.26
C LEU A 20 -26.67 47.36 -39.82
N ARG A 21 -27.45 48.43 -39.62
CA ARG A 21 -27.86 48.90 -38.29
C ARG A 21 -28.78 47.92 -37.56
N GLY A 22 -29.71 47.28 -38.27
CA GLY A 22 -30.58 46.25 -37.70
C GLY A 22 -29.82 44.99 -37.26
N PHE A 23 -28.85 44.54 -38.06
CA PHE A 23 -27.96 43.42 -37.72
C PHE A 23 -27.07 43.74 -36.51
N ARG A 24 -26.44 44.92 -36.49
CA ARG A 24 -25.68 45.38 -35.31
C ARG A 24 -26.55 45.47 -34.05
N ALA A 25 -27.77 46.00 -34.16
CA ALA A 25 -28.68 46.06 -33.02
C ALA A 25 -29.10 44.68 -32.49
N GLN A 26 -29.23 43.67 -33.37
CA GLN A 26 -29.50 42.29 -32.97
C GLN A 26 -28.28 41.63 -32.31
N ASP A 27 -27.07 41.85 -32.84
CA ASP A 27 -25.83 41.34 -32.25
C ASP A 27 -25.52 42.03 -30.91
N ASP A 28 -25.73 43.34 -30.80
CA ASP A 28 -25.59 44.11 -29.55
C ASP A 28 -26.58 43.60 -28.48
N ALA A 29 -27.82 43.30 -28.89
CA ALA A 29 -28.83 42.72 -27.98
C ALA A 29 -28.45 41.30 -27.52
N ARG A 30 -27.93 40.46 -28.42
CA ARG A 30 -27.42 39.12 -28.07
C ARG A 30 -26.20 39.21 -27.16
N TYR A 31 -25.29 40.14 -27.40
CA TYR A 31 -24.12 40.36 -26.58
C TYR A 31 -24.51 40.83 -25.17
N ALA A 32 -25.46 41.75 -25.05
CA ALA A 32 -26.01 42.16 -23.76
C ALA A 32 -26.69 41.00 -23.02
N GLN A 33 -27.44 40.15 -23.73
CA GLN A 33 -28.05 38.95 -23.16
C GLN A 33 -26.99 37.94 -22.67
N LEU A 34 -25.90 37.74 -23.44
CA LEU A 34 -24.78 36.88 -23.03
C LEU A 34 -24.09 37.42 -21.77
N LEU A 35 -23.84 38.73 -21.69
CA LEU A 35 -23.28 39.35 -20.49
C LEU A 35 -24.18 39.17 -19.27
N GLN A 36 -25.50 39.30 -19.44
CA GLN A 36 -26.45 39.05 -18.35
C GLN A 36 -26.42 37.60 -17.89
N VAL A 37 -26.38 36.64 -18.83
CA VAL A 37 -26.26 35.22 -18.49
C VAL A 37 -24.94 34.94 -17.77
N ILE A 38 -23.83 35.54 -18.19
CA ILE A 38 -22.53 35.39 -17.51
C ILE A 38 -22.60 35.94 -16.08
N ASP A 39 -23.18 37.13 -15.88
CA ASP A 39 -23.36 37.72 -14.54
C ASP A 39 -24.26 36.87 -13.64
N ASP A 40 -25.37 36.34 -14.18
CA ASP A 40 -26.27 35.44 -13.45
C ASP A 40 -25.57 34.12 -13.08
N GLN A 41 -24.76 33.56 -13.99
CA GLN A 41 -23.96 32.35 -13.74
C GLN A 41 -22.87 32.61 -12.70
N GLN A 42 -22.19 33.76 -12.74
CA GLN A 42 -21.20 34.14 -11.73
C GLN A 42 -21.84 34.28 -10.34
N LYS A 43 -23.03 34.88 -10.25
CA LYS A 43 -23.80 34.96 -9.01
C LYS A 43 -24.24 33.58 -8.50
N ALA A 44 -24.68 32.69 -9.40
CA ALA A 44 -25.04 31.32 -9.05
C ALA A 44 -23.83 30.55 -8.52
N LEU A 45 -22.67 30.69 -9.17
CA LEU A 45 -21.41 30.09 -8.75
C LEU A 45 -20.97 30.60 -7.36
N GLY A 46 -21.09 31.91 -7.10
CA GLY A 46 -20.81 32.48 -5.78
C GLY A 46 -21.70 31.88 -4.68
N LYS A 47 -23.02 31.76 -4.93
CA LYS A 47 -23.95 31.13 -3.98
C LYS A 47 -23.66 29.64 -3.76
N ALA A 48 -23.24 28.93 -4.81
CA ALA A 48 -22.84 27.54 -4.72
C ALA A 48 -21.59 27.39 -3.85
N GLN A 49 -20.57 28.23 -4.07
CA GLN A 49 -19.34 28.23 -3.27
C GLN A 49 -19.64 28.50 -1.79
N GLU A 50 -20.44 29.52 -1.47
CA GLU A 50 -20.86 29.79 -0.09
C GLU A 50 -21.60 28.61 0.56
N SER A 51 -22.38 27.86 -0.23
CA SER A 51 -23.08 26.68 0.26
C SER A 51 -22.13 25.52 0.51
N ILE A 52 -21.14 25.32 -0.38
CA ILE A 52 -20.05 24.36 -0.19
C ILE A 52 -19.28 24.69 1.09
N ASP A 53 -18.83 25.93 1.26
CA ASP A 53 -18.07 26.37 2.43
C ASP A 53 -18.86 26.15 3.74
N ARG A 54 -20.17 26.42 3.73
CA ARG A 54 -21.07 26.14 4.87
C ARG A 54 -21.17 24.65 5.15
N LEU A 55 -21.39 23.83 4.12
CA LEU A 55 -21.47 22.38 4.26
C LEU A 55 -20.16 21.80 4.77
N GLU A 56 -19.02 22.23 4.23
CA GLU A 56 -17.70 21.81 4.71
C GLU A 56 -17.50 22.14 6.19
N LYS A 57 -17.91 23.34 6.62
CA LYS A 57 -17.85 23.72 8.04
C LYS A 57 -18.77 22.85 8.91
N GLN A 58 -19.97 22.54 8.44
CA GLN A 58 -20.89 21.64 9.14
C GLN A 58 -20.34 20.22 9.22
N CYS A 59 -19.79 19.69 8.12
CA CYS A 59 -19.13 18.39 8.08
C CYS A 59 -17.95 18.33 9.05
N ARG A 60 -17.09 19.36 9.10
CA ARG A 60 -16.00 19.45 10.08
C ARG A 60 -16.51 19.40 11.52
N GLY A 61 -17.51 20.22 11.86
CA GLY A 61 -18.07 20.23 13.23
C GLY A 61 -18.77 18.92 13.60
N LEU A 62 -19.44 18.26 12.65
CA LEU A 62 -20.01 16.93 12.85
C LEU A 62 -18.90 15.89 13.08
N ASN A 63 -17.81 15.93 12.32
CA ASN A 63 -16.69 15.02 12.47
C ASN A 63 -16.00 15.18 13.84
N GLU A 64 -15.75 16.42 14.27
CA GLU A 64 -15.22 16.72 15.62
C GLU A 64 -16.13 16.18 16.73
N THR A 65 -17.45 16.34 16.59
CA THR A 65 -18.43 15.82 17.56
C THR A 65 -18.42 14.29 17.57
N LEU A 66 -18.35 13.66 16.38
CA LEU A 66 -18.30 12.21 16.24
C LEU A 66 -17.02 11.64 16.87
N GLU A 67 -15.87 12.26 16.64
CA GLU A 67 -14.58 11.90 17.26
C GLU A 67 -14.66 12.01 18.78
N TYR A 68 -15.18 13.12 19.32
CA TYR A 68 -15.36 13.28 20.76
C TYR A 68 -16.26 12.19 21.38
N VAL A 69 -17.41 11.90 20.75
CA VAL A 69 -18.33 10.86 21.22
C VAL A 69 -17.67 9.48 21.14
N HIS A 70 -16.95 9.20 20.05
CA HIS A 70 -16.20 7.97 19.86
C HIS A 70 -15.14 7.77 20.96
N ASP A 71 -14.34 8.80 21.25
CA ASP A 71 -13.28 8.74 22.25
C ASP A 71 -13.86 8.56 23.67
N SER A 72 -14.91 9.32 23.98
CA SER A 72 -15.62 9.20 25.26
C SER A 72 -16.20 7.80 25.47
N ASN A 73 -16.88 7.25 24.44
CA ASN A 73 -17.42 5.90 24.47
C ASN A 73 -16.32 4.84 24.57
N SER A 74 -15.20 5.03 23.87
CA SER A 74 -14.06 4.12 23.92
C SER A 74 -13.44 4.05 25.31
N VAL A 75 -13.23 5.21 25.96
CA VAL A 75 -12.76 5.26 27.36
C VAL A 75 -13.73 4.54 28.29
N MET A 76 -15.03 4.82 28.18
CA MET A 76 -16.05 4.17 29.00
C MET A 76 -16.06 2.65 28.78
N TYR A 77 -16.02 2.20 27.53
CA TYR A 77 -15.98 0.78 27.19
C TYR A 77 -14.79 0.08 27.82
N TRP A 78 -13.57 0.62 27.69
CA TRP A 78 -12.38 0.00 28.27
C TRP A 78 -12.33 0.06 29.79
N GLN A 79 -13.04 1.00 30.44
CA GLN A 79 -13.21 0.99 31.90
C GLN A 79 -14.18 -0.11 32.36
N LEU A 80 -15.21 -0.41 31.56
CA LEU A 80 -16.17 -1.47 31.86
C LEU A 80 -15.63 -2.86 31.52
N PHE A 81 -14.82 -2.98 30.46
CA PHE A 81 -14.31 -4.27 29.96
C PHE A 81 -13.10 -4.78 30.76
N ARG A 82 -12.27 -3.88 31.33
CA ARG A 82 -11.07 -4.28 32.07
C ARG A 82 -11.42 -5.03 33.36
N GLY A 83 -10.57 -5.98 33.74
CA GLY A 83 -10.58 -6.52 35.11
C GLY A 83 -9.99 -5.55 36.14
N ASP A 84 -10.24 -5.80 37.43
CA ASP A 84 -9.84 -4.94 38.56
C ASP A 84 -8.33 -4.64 38.64
N HIS A 85 -7.49 -5.49 38.05
CA HIS A 85 -6.03 -5.38 38.05
C HIS A 85 -5.43 -5.28 36.65
N GLU A 86 -6.27 -5.05 35.65
CA GLU A 86 -5.88 -5.02 34.24
C GLU A 86 -5.66 -3.57 33.78
N THR A 87 -4.52 -3.30 33.14
CA THR A 87 -4.31 -2.03 32.45
C THR A 87 -5.20 -1.93 31.20
N THR A 88 -5.41 -0.72 30.66
CA THR A 88 -6.15 -0.54 29.40
C THR A 88 -5.59 -1.43 28.29
N GLU A 89 -4.27 -1.43 28.14
CA GLU A 89 -3.59 -2.19 27.10
C GLU A 89 -3.77 -3.69 27.28
N GLN A 90 -3.66 -4.21 28.51
CA GLN A 90 -3.88 -5.64 28.77
C GLN A 90 -5.31 -6.05 28.40
N ALA A 91 -6.30 -5.21 28.72
CA ALA A 91 -7.69 -5.43 28.37
C ALA A 91 -7.90 -5.42 26.84
N GLN A 92 -7.28 -4.47 26.14
CA GLN A 92 -7.32 -4.43 24.68
C GLN A 92 -6.65 -5.67 24.05
N LEU A 93 -5.45 -6.05 24.53
CA LEU A 93 -4.77 -7.25 24.06
C LEU A 93 -5.60 -8.52 24.32
N ARG A 94 -6.26 -8.62 25.48
CA ARG A 94 -7.19 -9.73 25.78
C ARG A 94 -8.38 -9.74 24.83
N PHE A 95 -8.94 -8.57 24.52
CA PHE A 95 -10.01 -8.45 23.53
C PHE A 95 -9.56 -8.95 22.16
N PHE A 96 -8.44 -8.45 21.63
CA PHE A 96 -7.97 -8.83 20.30
C PHE A 96 -7.56 -10.31 20.20
N ARG A 97 -6.93 -10.86 21.25
CA ARG A 97 -6.58 -12.29 21.32
C ARG A 97 -7.80 -13.20 21.50
N GLY A 98 -8.92 -12.64 21.97
CA GLY A 98 -10.18 -13.33 22.14
C GLY A 98 -11.11 -13.24 20.92
N LEU A 99 -10.73 -12.49 19.87
CA LEU A 99 -11.50 -12.48 18.63
C LEU A 99 -11.49 -13.86 17.98
N PRO A 100 -12.59 -14.28 17.33
CA PRO A 100 -12.61 -15.49 16.52
C PRO A 100 -11.48 -15.46 15.49
N LYS A 101 -10.84 -16.62 15.29
CA LYS A 101 -9.89 -16.79 14.18
C LYS A 101 -10.64 -16.86 12.86
N ALA A 102 -9.92 -16.74 11.76
CA ALA A 102 -10.45 -17.07 10.44
C ALA A 102 -11.06 -18.48 10.43
N GLU A 103 -12.08 -18.68 9.61
CA GLU A 103 -12.82 -19.95 9.46
C GLU A 103 -12.75 -20.44 8.01
N GLY A 104 -13.12 -21.70 7.76
CA GLY A 104 -13.20 -22.26 6.41
C GLY A 104 -11.89 -22.21 5.63
N ILE A 105 -11.95 -21.69 4.40
CA ILE A 105 -10.80 -21.64 3.49
C ILE A 105 -9.73 -20.65 3.97
N HIS A 106 -10.13 -19.51 4.54
CA HIS A 106 -9.21 -18.51 5.09
C HIS A 106 -8.42 -19.05 6.28
N ALA A 107 -9.02 -19.93 7.10
CA ALA A 107 -8.29 -20.62 8.17
C ALA A 107 -7.17 -21.50 7.62
N LEU A 108 -7.50 -22.32 6.61
CA LEU A 108 -6.52 -23.19 5.93
C LEU A 108 -5.41 -22.36 5.29
N PHE A 109 -5.76 -21.25 4.64
CA PHE A 109 -4.82 -20.35 4.00
C PHE A 109 -3.87 -19.71 5.02
N GLN A 110 -4.38 -19.13 6.11
CA GLN A 110 -3.53 -18.58 7.17
C GLN A 110 -2.62 -19.64 7.82
N ASP A 111 -3.11 -20.88 8.00
CA ASP A 111 -2.26 -21.95 8.54
C ASP A 111 -1.14 -22.34 7.57
N ALA A 112 -1.43 -22.41 6.27
CA ALA A 112 -0.42 -22.64 5.24
C ALA A 112 0.57 -21.46 5.12
N GLU A 113 0.10 -20.22 5.22
CA GLU A 113 0.95 -19.02 5.23
C GLU A 113 1.89 -18.98 6.43
N ALA A 114 1.39 -19.26 7.65
CA ALA A 114 2.26 -19.38 8.81
C ALA A 114 3.33 -20.46 8.63
N ARG A 115 2.97 -21.58 7.98
CA ARG A 115 3.94 -22.63 7.68
C ARG A 115 4.99 -22.17 6.68
N LEU A 116 4.59 -21.47 5.60
CA LEU A 116 5.55 -20.89 4.66
C LEU A 116 6.47 -19.90 5.38
N PHE A 117 5.94 -19.09 6.30
CA PHE A 117 6.74 -18.13 7.04
C PHE A 117 7.71 -18.77 8.04
N GLU A 118 7.32 -19.84 8.71
CA GLU A 118 8.23 -20.66 9.52
C GLU A 118 9.38 -21.23 8.67
N LEU A 119 9.08 -21.72 7.47
CA LEU A 119 10.09 -22.23 6.54
C LEU A 119 11.00 -21.10 6.03
N PHE A 120 10.45 -19.92 5.72
CA PHE A 120 11.20 -18.73 5.34
C PHE A 120 12.15 -18.29 6.46
N ASP A 121 11.64 -18.18 7.69
CA ASP A 121 12.40 -17.78 8.87
C ASP A 121 13.54 -18.76 9.17
N GLN A 122 13.28 -20.07 9.07
CA GLN A 122 14.31 -21.09 9.18
C GLN A 122 15.35 -20.98 8.07
N PHE A 123 14.92 -20.80 6.82
CA PHE A 123 15.82 -20.62 5.67
C PHE A 123 16.70 -19.39 5.85
N CYS A 124 16.14 -18.27 6.28
CA CYS A 124 16.88 -17.06 6.56
C CYS A 124 17.93 -17.26 7.65
N ARG A 125 17.60 -17.97 8.74
CA ARG A 125 18.58 -18.31 9.78
C ARG A 125 19.72 -19.17 9.26
N ASP A 126 19.41 -20.21 8.50
CA ASP A 126 20.40 -21.17 7.97
C ASP A 126 21.38 -20.50 6.99
N HIS A 127 20.95 -19.41 6.35
CA HIS A 127 21.75 -18.64 5.39
C HIS A 127 22.27 -17.29 5.94
N GLU A 128 22.09 -17.01 7.23
CA GLU A 128 22.48 -15.76 7.89
C GLU A 128 21.89 -14.52 7.19
N ILE A 129 20.63 -14.61 6.78
CA ILE A 129 19.85 -13.55 6.13
C ILE A 129 18.99 -12.86 7.18
N SER A 130 19.16 -11.54 7.31
CA SER A 130 18.39 -10.73 8.26
C SER A 130 17.16 -10.10 7.59
N TYR A 131 16.05 -10.12 8.30
CA TYR A 131 14.79 -9.49 7.93
C TYR A 131 14.08 -8.97 9.19
N TRP A 132 13.04 -8.15 9.02
CA TRP A 132 12.18 -7.67 10.11
C TRP A 132 10.72 -7.73 9.68
N GLY A 133 9.80 -8.15 10.55
CA GLY A 133 8.38 -7.98 10.30
C GLY A 133 8.03 -6.51 10.09
N THR A 134 7.03 -6.24 9.26
CA THR A 134 6.48 -4.90 9.05
C THR A 134 4.95 -4.91 9.01
N GLY A 135 4.32 -3.74 8.94
CA GLY A 135 2.88 -3.59 8.65
C GLY A 135 1.96 -4.42 9.54
N GLY A 136 1.01 -5.11 8.90
CA GLY A 136 0.00 -5.96 9.55
C GLY A 136 0.62 -7.10 10.33
N THR A 137 1.77 -7.61 9.88
CA THR A 137 2.51 -8.69 10.53
C THR A 137 3.02 -8.27 11.92
N VAL A 138 3.61 -7.08 12.07
CA VAL A 138 4.06 -6.57 13.39
C VAL A 138 2.86 -6.30 14.30
N LEU A 139 1.80 -5.72 13.74
CA LEU A 139 0.57 -5.45 14.47
C LEU A 139 -0.05 -6.74 15.00
N GLY A 140 -0.19 -7.76 14.15
CA GLY A 140 -0.66 -9.10 14.48
C GLY A 140 0.20 -9.78 15.55
N ALA A 141 1.53 -9.77 15.37
CA ALA A 141 2.47 -10.34 16.33
C ALA A 141 2.34 -9.70 17.73
N PHE A 142 2.20 -8.38 17.80
CA PHE A 142 2.01 -7.66 19.07
C PHE A 142 0.63 -7.95 19.69
N ARG A 143 -0.43 -7.77 18.87
CA ARG A 143 -1.80 -7.63 19.33
C ARG A 143 -2.48 -8.99 19.48
N GLN A 144 -2.42 -9.85 18.46
CA GLN A 144 -3.00 -11.19 18.44
C GLN A 144 -2.01 -12.29 18.85
N ARG A 145 -0.70 -12.06 18.68
CA ARG A 145 0.34 -13.12 18.65
C ARG A 145 0.12 -14.13 17.52
N ASP A 146 -0.54 -13.66 16.48
CA ASP A 146 -1.08 -14.43 15.39
C ASP A 146 -1.43 -13.45 14.25
N PHE A 147 -1.93 -13.96 13.13
CA PHE A 147 -2.58 -13.15 12.11
C PHE A 147 -3.70 -12.30 12.71
N ILE A 148 -3.90 -11.14 12.09
CA ILE A 148 -5.15 -10.41 12.24
C ILE A 148 -6.25 -11.24 11.55
N PRO A 149 -7.44 -11.45 12.14
CA PRO A 149 -8.39 -12.45 11.63
C PRO A 149 -8.90 -12.23 10.20
N TRP A 150 -8.82 -11.01 9.69
CA TRP A 150 -9.27 -10.59 8.37
C TRP A 150 -8.10 -10.25 7.43
N ASP A 151 -6.88 -10.62 7.81
CA ASP A 151 -5.65 -10.35 7.08
C ASP A 151 -5.15 -11.66 6.46
N ASP A 152 -4.55 -11.58 5.27
CA ASP A 152 -4.26 -12.74 4.43
C ASP A 152 -2.82 -12.79 3.92
N ASP A 153 -1.96 -11.84 4.30
CA ASP A 153 -0.55 -11.81 3.90
C ASP A 153 0.42 -11.70 5.09
N ILE A 154 1.71 -11.79 4.76
CA ILE A 154 2.82 -11.59 5.69
C ILE A 154 3.82 -10.66 5.04
N ASP A 155 4.13 -9.58 5.75
CA ASP A 155 5.04 -8.54 5.30
C ASP A 155 6.34 -8.56 6.09
N VAL A 156 7.47 -8.53 5.38
CA VAL A 156 8.79 -8.31 5.99
C VAL A 156 9.57 -7.22 5.26
N TYR A 157 10.25 -6.39 6.03
CA TYR A 157 11.37 -5.61 5.53
C TYR A 157 12.61 -6.47 5.41
N ILE A 158 13.35 -6.29 4.32
CA ILE A 158 14.63 -6.94 4.07
C ILE A 158 15.56 -5.93 3.40
N THR A 159 16.83 -5.85 3.80
CA THR A 159 17.74 -4.92 3.11
C THR A 159 18.08 -5.44 1.71
N ARG A 160 18.36 -4.53 0.77
CA ARG A 160 18.67 -4.88 -0.63
C ARG A 160 19.81 -5.89 -0.77
N GLU A 161 20.83 -5.76 0.09
CA GLU A 161 21.93 -6.71 0.22
C GLU A 161 21.44 -8.11 0.61
N GLN A 162 20.59 -8.20 1.64
CA GLN A 162 20.06 -9.45 2.17
C GLN A 162 19.08 -10.09 1.20
N LEU A 163 18.28 -9.29 0.48
CA LEU A 163 17.43 -9.77 -0.60
C LEU A 163 18.24 -10.40 -1.73
N SER A 164 19.34 -9.76 -2.14
CA SER A 164 20.25 -10.32 -3.16
C SER A 164 20.87 -11.65 -2.71
N ARG A 165 21.20 -11.78 -1.41
CA ARG A 165 21.66 -13.04 -0.81
C ARG A 165 20.56 -14.11 -0.80
N LEU A 166 19.33 -13.74 -0.44
CA LEU A 166 18.16 -14.62 -0.47
C LEU A 166 17.91 -15.17 -1.88
N GLU A 167 17.84 -14.29 -2.89
CA GLU A 167 17.64 -14.67 -4.29
C GLU A 167 18.71 -15.64 -4.81
N LYS A 168 19.95 -15.50 -4.34
CA LYS A 168 21.01 -16.45 -4.66
C LYS A 168 20.79 -17.78 -3.95
N ALA A 169 20.55 -17.76 -2.65
CA ALA A 169 20.39 -18.96 -1.83
C ALA A 169 19.20 -19.83 -2.29
N VAL A 170 18.04 -19.21 -2.59
CA VAL A 170 16.85 -19.96 -3.04
C VAL A 170 17.07 -20.63 -4.40
N ARG A 171 17.85 -20.02 -5.30
CA ARG A 171 18.20 -20.62 -6.59
C ARG A 171 19.08 -21.86 -6.43
N GLU A 172 19.91 -21.91 -5.40
CA GLU A 172 20.79 -23.04 -5.10
C GLU A 172 20.03 -24.18 -4.38
N ASP A 173 19.07 -23.84 -3.52
CA ASP A 173 18.24 -24.81 -2.77
C ASP A 173 17.14 -25.47 -3.62
N GLY A 174 16.40 -24.68 -4.41
CA GLY A 174 15.38 -25.17 -5.34
C GLY A 174 14.01 -25.53 -4.73
N ARG A 175 13.82 -25.50 -3.39
CA ARG A 175 12.49 -25.66 -2.77
C ARG A 175 11.66 -24.37 -2.80
N PHE A 176 12.34 -23.24 -2.84
CA PHE A 176 11.72 -21.91 -2.83
C PHE A 176 12.18 -21.09 -4.02
N ARG A 177 11.44 -20.01 -4.28
CA ARG A 177 11.78 -19.00 -5.30
C ARG A 177 11.37 -17.62 -4.83
N VAL A 178 12.08 -16.61 -5.34
CA VAL A 178 11.62 -15.22 -5.28
C VAL A 178 10.94 -14.90 -6.61
N THR A 179 9.73 -14.38 -6.54
CA THR A 179 8.94 -13.96 -7.70
C THR A 179 8.73 -12.46 -7.68
N VAL A 180 8.67 -11.84 -8.85
CA VAL A 180 8.44 -10.41 -9.02
C VAL A 180 7.19 -10.18 -9.87
N VAL A 181 6.33 -9.29 -9.39
CA VAL A 181 5.16 -8.79 -10.12
C VAL A 181 5.19 -7.27 -10.08
N TRP A 182 4.92 -6.64 -11.22
CA TRP A 182 4.76 -5.19 -11.32
C TRP A 182 3.29 -4.84 -11.37
N ASP A 183 2.84 -4.02 -10.42
CA ASP A 183 1.44 -3.63 -10.25
C ASP A 183 1.20 -2.25 -10.86
N TRP A 184 0.20 -2.12 -11.73
CA TRP A 184 -0.23 -0.85 -12.31
C TRP A 184 -1.20 -0.09 -11.40
N TYR A 185 -2.08 -0.76 -10.67
CA TYR A 185 -3.05 -0.10 -9.79
C TYR A 185 -2.34 0.63 -8.66
N VAL A 186 -1.39 -0.04 -8.01
CA VAL A 186 -0.41 0.56 -7.08
C VAL A 186 0.97 0.45 -7.73
N PRO A 187 1.48 1.49 -8.44
CA PRO A 187 2.73 1.43 -9.21
C PRO A 187 3.95 1.01 -8.38
N CYS A 188 4.22 -0.28 -8.29
CA CYS A 188 5.25 -0.85 -7.43
C CYS A 188 5.79 -2.18 -7.98
N LYS A 189 6.91 -2.63 -7.42
CA LYS A 189 7.52 -3.93 -7.67
C LYS A 189 7.26 -4.82 -6.46
N GLN A 190 6.29 -5.71 -6.58
CA GLN A 190 5.98 -6.71 -5.55
C GLN A 190 6.99 -7.84 -5.63
N ILE A 191 7.75 -8.04 -4.55
CA ILE A 191 8.76 -9.08 -4.45
C ILE A 191 8.29 -10.09 -3.40
N ARG A 192 8.13 -11.35 -3.81
CA ARG A 192 7.50 -12.38 -2.99
C ARG A 192 8.38 -13.60 -2.84
N PHE A 193 8.55 -14.09 -1.63
CA PHE A 193 9.11 -15.41 -1.36
C PHE A 193 8.00 -16.46 -1.43
N ARG A 194 8.17 -17.49 -2.25
CA ARG A 194 7.15 -18.52 -2.51
C ARG A 194 7.77 -19.92 -2.58
N SER A 195 6.93 -20.92 -2.36
CA SER A 195 7.25 -22.31 -2.75
C SER A 195 7.43 -22.44 -4.27
N THR A 196 8.23 -23.41 -4.72
CA THR A 196 8.29 -23.78 -6.13
C THR A 196 7.04 -24.50 -6.63
N ASP A 197 6.20 -25.04 -5.73
CA ASP A 197 4.86 -25.53 -6.06
C ASP A 197 3.96 -24.35 -6.49
N GLU A 198 3.72 -24.20 -7.80
CA GLU A 198 2.89 -23.13 -8.38
C GLU A 198 1.40 -23.24 -8.00
N ALA A 199 0.95 -24.40 -7.55
CA ALA A 199 -0.41 -24.55 -7.02
C ALA A 199 -0.53 -23.96 -5.62
N ASN A 200 0.57 -23.78 -4.89
CA ASN A 200 0.52 -23.19 -3.55
C ASN A 200 0.33 -21.66 -3.66
N PRO A 201 -0.78 -21.11 -3.13
CA PRO A 201 -1.05 -19.68 -3.24
C PRO A 201 -0.16 -18.82 -2.34
N CYS A 202 0.44 -19.40 -1.30
CA CYS A 202 1.07 -18.65 -0.22
C CYS A 202 2.31 -17.84 -0.65
N PHE A 203 2.56 -16.74 0.05
CA PHE A 203 3.75 -15.90 -0.13
C PHE A 203 4.10 -15.07 1.11
N VAL A 204 5.38 -14.70 1.21
CA VAL A 204 5.84 -13.64 2.10
C VAL A 204 6.24 -12.44 1.25
N ASP A 205 5.61 -11.28 1.47
CA ASP A 205 5.94 -10.03 0.80
C ASP A 205 7.24 -9.44 1.38
N LEU A 206 8.18 -9.16 0.48
CA LEU A 206 9.52 -8.68 0.79
C LEU A 206 9.62 -7.21 0.38
N PHE A 207 9.72 -6.30 1.36
CA PHE A 207 9.89 -4.87 1.12
C PHE A 207 11.37 -4.48 1.24
N PRO A 208 12.04 -4.08 0.14
CA PRO A 208 13.44 -3.68 0.19
C PRO A 208 13.68 -2.42 1.03
N LEU A 209 14.71 -2.47 1.86
CA LEU A 209 15.28 -1.32 2.56
C LEU A 209 16.72 -1.05 2.09
N ASP A 210 17.11 0.22 2.11
CA ASP A 210 18.45 0.68 1.77
C ASP A 210 19.12 1.33 2.99
N TRP A 211 20.36 0.95 3.26
CA TRP A 211 21.18 1.60 4.28
C TRP A 211 21.59 2.98 3.81
N VAL A 212 21.50 3.99 4.67
CA VAL A 212 21.93 5.36 4.37
C VAL A 212 22.88 5.89 5.43
N SER A 213 23.74 6.81 5.01
CA SER A 213 24.62 7.56 5.91
C SER A 213 24.28 9.05 5.86
N GLY A 214 24.66 9.78 6.91
CA GLY A 214 24.30 11.20 7.07
C GLY A 214 23.06 11.38 7.93
N ASP A 215 22.19 12.32 7.58
CA ASP A 215 20.96 12.63 8.32
C ASP A 215 19.79 11.72 7.86
N PRO A 216 19.29 10.81 8.72
CA PRO A 216 18.18 9.93 8.37
C PRO A 216 16.88 10.64 8.04
N GLU A 217 16.60 11.81 8.63
CA GLU A 217 15.39 12.59 8.32
C GLU A 217 15.46 13.16 6.90
N ASP A 218 16.63 13.68 6.52
CA ASP A 218 16.86 14.20 5.18
C ASP A 218 16.79 13.10 4.13
N ALA A 219 17.46 11.96 4.39
CA ALA A 219 17.42 10.80 3.53
C ALA A 219 15.98 10.29 3.32
N TRP A 220 15.22 10.15 4.42
CA TRP A 220 13.81 9.73 4.36
C TRP A 220 12.96 10.68 3.53
N ARG A 221 13.11 11.99 3.74
CA ARG A 221 12.40 13.03 2.98
C ARG A 221 12.72 12.97 1.50
N VAL A 222 14.00 12.82 1.14
CA VAL A 222 14.45 12.75 -0.26
C VAL A 222 13.93 11.47 -0.93
N CYS A 223 14.05 10.30 -0.29
CA CYS A 223 13.54 9.05 -0.83
C CYS A 223 12.02 9.04 -1.00
N THR A 224 11.28 9.63 -0.05
CA THR A 224 9.82 9.77 -0.16
C THR A 224 9.43 10.66 -1.34
N GLN A 225 10.16 11.76 -1.55
CA GLN A 225 9.93 12.64 -2.71
C GLN A 225 10.26 11.95 -4.03
N GLU A 226 11.34 11.18 -4.07
CA GLU A 226 11.72 10.41 -5.26
C GLU A 226 10.69 9.34 -5.60
N ARG A 227 10.18 8.62 -4.60
CA ARG A 227 9.11 7.64 -4.78
C ARG A 227 7.90 8.27 -5.49
N VAL A 228 7.46 9.45 -5.04
CA VAL A 228 6.34 10.16 -5.66
C VAL A 228 6.64 10.54 -7.12
N GLN A 229 7.86 10.99 -7.41
CA GLN A 229 8.27 11.33 -8.77
C GLN A 229 8.32 10.09 -9.67
N TYR A 230 8.93 9.01 -9.19
CA TYR A 230 9.03 7.74 -9.90
C TYR A 230 7.66 7.17 -10.28
N VAL A 231 6.69 7.21 -9.34
CA VAL A 231 5.30 6.81 -9.63
C VAL A 231 4.67 7.68 -10.72
N GLN A 232 4.85 8.99 -10.66
CA GLN A 232 4.32 9.92 -11.67
C GLN A 232 4.93 9.65 -13.05
N GLU A 233 6.21 9.30 -13.10
CA GLU A 233 6.90 8.96 -14.34
C GLU A 233 6.43 7.63 -14.92
N ILE A 234 6.26 6.59 -14.10
CA ILE A 234 5.64 5.34 -14.52
C ILE A 234 4.28 5.62 -15.17
N ARG A 235 3.43 6.40 -14.48
CA ARG A 235 2.10 6.74 -14.99
C ARG A 235 2.17 7.48 -16.32
N ARG A 236 3.07 8.45 -16.44
CA ARG A 236 3.24 9.25 -17.66
C ARG A 236 3.76 8.41 -18.84
N GLN A 237 4.75 7.56 -18.61
CA GLN A 237 5.46 6.80 -19.64
C GLN A 237 4.66 5.59 -20.11
N TYR A 238 4.03 4.86 -19.19
CA TYR A 238 3.41 3.57 -19.48
C TYR A 238 1.89 3.61 -19.58
N ALA A 239 1.23 4.76 -19.37
CA ALA A 239 -0.25 4.89 -19.47
C ALA A 239 -0.83 4.42 -20.81
N SER A 240 -0.08 4.57 -21.90
CA SER A 240 -0.53 4.18 -23.25
C SER A 240 -0.15 2.73 -23.63
N SER A 241 0.54 2.01 -22.75
CA SER A 241 0.96 0.62 -22.97
C SER A 241 -0.14 -0.39 -22.62
N SER A 242 0.11 -1.69 -22.85
CA SER A 242 -0.79 -2.78 -22.42
C SER A 242 -0.92 -2.87 -20.90
N TRP A 243 0.13 -2.48 -20.15
CA TRP A 243 0.16 -2.55 -18.69
C TRP A 243 -0.93 -1.70 -18.01
N SER A 244 -1.44 -0.65 -18.69
CA SER A 244 -2.55 0.12 -18.14
C SER A 244 -3.90 -0.60 -18.15
N ARG A 245 -3.97 -1.74 -18.86
CA ARG A 245 -5.14 -2.63 -18.92
C ARG A 245 -4.88 -3.92 -18.15
N ASP A 246 -3.72 -4.53 -18.38
CA ASP A 246 -3.28 -5.74 -17.69
C ASP A 246 -2.59 -5.31 -16.39
N ILE A 247 -3.37 -5.20 -15.31
CA ILE A 247 -2.95 -4.55 -14.05
C ILE A 247 -1.64 -5.14 -13.49
N TYR A 248 -1.36 -6.41 -13.75
CA TYR A 248 -0.16 -7.11 -13.29
C TYR A 248 0.65 -7.62 -14.47
N ILE A 249 1.95 -7.29 -14.49
CA ILE A 249 2.92 -7.89 -15.43
C ILE A 249 4.03 -8.60 -14.64
N SER A 250 4.53 -9.70 -15.18
CA SER A 250 5.57 -10.51 -14.54
C SER A 250 6.35 -11.33 -15.57
N GLY A 251 7.43 -11.99 -15.13
CA GLY A 251 8.17 -12.95 -15.95
C GLY A 251 8.82 -12.31 -17.18
N ALA A 252 8.45 -12.78 -18.37
CA ALA A 252 9.07 -12.41 -19.65
C ALA A 252 8.35 -11.27 -20.39
N ASP A 253 7.53 -10.47 -19.69
CA ASP A 253 6.85 -9.32 -20.31
C ASP A 253 7.87 -8.32 -20.92
N PRO A 254 7.64 -7.84 -22.16
CA PRO A 254 8.61 -6.99 -22.87
C PRO A 254 8.84 -5.61 -22.22
N LEU A 255 7.96 -5.15 -21.32
CA LEU A 255 8.12 -3.87 -20.63
C LEU A 255 9.07 -3.97 -19.43
N ILE A 256 9.21 -5.16 -18.84
CA ILE A 256 9.99 -5.36 -17.60
C ILE A 256 11.46 -4.93 -17.74
N PRO A 257 12.20 -5.26 -18.81
CA PRO A 257 13.58 -4.81 -18.95
C PRO A 257 13.75 -3.28 -18.93
N ALA A 258 12.78 -2.55 -19.50
CA ALA A 258 12.79 -1.09 -19.46
C ALA A 258 12.47 -0.56 -18.05
N LEU A 259 11.46 -1.13 -17.38
CA LEU A 259 11.10 -0.77 -16.00
C LEU A 259 12.24 -1.01 -15.00
N GLU A 260 12.92 -2.14 -15.10
CA GLU A 260 14.09 -2.47 -14.27
C GLU A 260 15.25 -1.50 -14.54
N SER A 261 15.48 -1.13 -15.81
CA SER A 261 16.48 -0.14 -16.18
C SER A 261 16.15 1.25 -15.64
N ASP A 262 14.89 1.67 -15.73
CA ASP A 262 14.41 2.95 -15.19
C ASP A 262 14.59 2.96 -13.66
N LEU A 263 14.10 1.92 -12.95
CA LEU A 263 14.26 1.76 -11.51
C LEU A 263 15.73 1.86 -11.10
N HIS A 264 16.62 1.14 -11.81
CA HIS A 264 18.05 1.14 -11.52
C HIS A 264 18.65 2.54 -11.63
N ALA A 265 18.30 3.30 -12.67
CA ALA A 265 18.79 4.67 -12.84
C ALA A 265 18.35 5.61 -11.70
N HIS A 266 17.09 5.50 -11.23
CA HIS A 266 16.63 6.27 -10.07
C HIS A 266 17.35 5.87 -8.77
N LEU A 267 17.60 4.57 -8.59
CA LEU A 267 18.35 4.07 -7.43
C LEU A 267 19.82 4.55 -7.42
N GLU A 268 20.48 4.59 -8.58
CA GLU A 268 21.83 5.13 -8.71
C GLU A 268 21.89 6.64 -8.40
N ASP A 269 20.92 7.42 -8.90
CA ASP A 269 20.83 8.85 -8.59
C ASP A 269 20.55 9.09 -7.09
N LEU A 270 19.63 8.32 -6.50
CA LEU A 270 19.37 8.36 -5.06
C LEU A 270 20.61 8.01 -4.25
N ALA A 271 21.33 6.97 -4.63
CA ALA A 271 22.55 6.56 -3.94
C ALA A 271 23.55 7.71 -3.85
N ALA A 272 23.66 8.54 -4.89
CA ALA A 272 24.51 9.73 -4.89
C ALA A 272 23.98 10.87 -3.99
N ARG A 273 22.65 11.02 -3.87
CA ARG A 273 22.04 12.11 -3.08
C ARG A 273 21.93 11.82 -1.58
N VAL A 274 21.62 10.58 -1.20
CA VAL A 274 21.39 10.18 0.20
C VAL A 274 22.46 9.24 0.75
N SER A 275 23.55 9.04 -0.01
CA SER A 275 24.69 8.20 0.39
C SER A 275 24.27 6.79 0.80
N ILE A 276 23.61 6.08 -0.12
CA ILE A 276 23.22 4.67 0.09
C ILE A 276 24.46 3.81 0.24
N LEU A 277 24.46 2.97 1.27
CA LEU A 277 25.56 2.08 1.63
C LEU A 277 25.23 0.63 1.24
N PRO A 278 26.24 -0.17 0.84
CA PRO A 278 26.04 -1.57 0.46
C PRO A 278 25.78 -2.48 1.67
N THR A 279 26.16 -2.06 2.88
CA THR A 279 26.03 -2.82 4.12
C THR A 279 25.71 -1.86 5.28
N ALA A 280 25.42 -2.41 6.46
CA ALA A 280 25.13 -1.61 7.67
C ALA A 280 26.34 -0.82 8.21
N ASP A 281 27.57 -1.11 7.76
CA ASP A 281 28.77 -0.46 8.28
C ASP A 281 28.79 1.04 7.96
N GLY A 282 28.82 1.88 9.00
CA GLY A 282 28.73 3.34 8.87
C GLY A 282 27.32 3.89 8.60
N ALA A 283 26.28 3.04 8.59
CA ALA A 283 24.91 3.47 8.35
C ALA A 283 24.31 4.19 9.57
N THR A 284 23.66 5.32 9.33
CA THR A 284 22.94 6.09 10.36
C THR A 284 21.44 5.79 10.35
N GLY A 285 20.91 5.28 9.23
CA GLY A 285 19.52 4.84 9.13
C GLY A 285 19.24 3.90 7.96
N LEU A 286 17.96 3.58 7.82
CA LEU A 286 17.36 2.83 6.72
C LEU A 286 16.27 3.70 6.06
N VAL A 287 16.13 3.54 4.76
CA VAL A 287 15.03 4.11 3.98
C VAL A 287 14.35 3.02 3.17
N ARG A 288 13.07 3.20 2.87
CA ARG A 288 12.34 2.29 1.99
C ARG A 288 12.81 2.49 0.55
N GLY A 289 13.02 1.38 -0.16
CA GLY A 289 13.25 1.42 -1.61
C GLY A 289 12.06 2.07 -2.33
N ILE A 290 12.34 2.81 -3.42
CA ILE A 290 11.33 3.50 -4.22
C ILE A 290 10.43 2.57 -5.02
N GLU A 291 10.77 1.28 -5.08
CA GLU A 291 9.99 0.25 -5.71
C GLU A 291 8.84 -0.27 -4.82
N ASN A 292 8.85 0.07 -3.54
CA ASN A 292 7.81 -0.31 -2.58
C ASN A 292 6.49 0.46 -2.80
N ILE A 293 5.40 -0.03 -2.20
CA ILE A 293 4.12 0.69 -2.16
C ILE A 293 4.21 2.02 -1.39
N ASP A 294 3.30 2.95 -1.70
CA ASP A 294 3.19 4.22 -0.99
C ASP A 294 2.68 4.01 0.45
N GLU A 295 3.16 4.82 1.39
CA GLU A 295 2.63 4.80 2.75
C GLU A 295 1.45 5.78 2.89
N VAL A 296 0.38 5.33 3.55
CA VAL A 296 -0.73 6.22 3.93
C VAL A 296 -0.28 7.21 5.00
N ARG A 297 0.60 6.77 5.91
CA ARG A 297 1.23 7.59 6.95
C ARG A 297 2.74 7.30 6.97
N PRO A 298 3.60 8.33 6.98
CA PRO A 298 5.05 8.11 7.07
C PRO A 298 5.40 7.35 8.35
N SER A 299 6.04 6.18 8.22
CA SER A 299 6.43 5.38 9.38
C SER A 299 7.89 5.57 9.81
N GLY A 300 8.73 6.14 8.93
CA GLY A 300 10.12 6.49 9.20
C GLY A 300 10.33 7.91 9.77
N PRO A 301 11.60 8.38 9.84
CA PRO A 301 12.83 7.67 9.44
C PRO A 301 13.13 6.46 10.32
N TYR A 302 13.92 5.52 9.80
CA TYR A 302 14.34 4.32 10.51
C TYR A 302 15.80 4.47 10.95
N LEU A 303 16.05 4.54 12.26
CA LEU A 303 17.42 4.66 12.77
C LEU A 303 18.09 3.29 12.84
N THR A 304 19.38 3.20 12.48
CA THR A 304 20.11 1.92 12.48
C THR A 304 20.02 1.22 13.83
N GLY A 305 20.11 1.96 14.94
CA GLY A 305 20.08 1.38 16.30
C GLY A 305 18.76 0.70 16.65
N ASP A 306 17.63 1.19 16.11
CA ASP A 306 16.32 0.60 16.36
C ASP A 306 16.09 -0.69 15.56
N TRP A 307 16.68 -0.76 14.37
CA TRP A 307 16.45 -1.83 13.42
C TRP A 307 17.52 -2.92 13.47
N THR A 308 18.70 -2.66 14.02
CA THR A 308 19.74 -3.70 14.20
C THR A 308 19.61 -4.47 15.52
N GLY A 309 18.59 -4.18 16.32
CA GLY A 309 18.33 -4.87 17.59
C GLY A 309 17.84 -6.31 17.43
N SER A 310 17.88 -7.07 18.53
CA SER A 310 17.43 -8.49 18.59
C SER A 310 16.02 -8.66 19.15
N THR A 311 15.15 -7.64 19.02
CA THR A 311 13.79 -7.71 19.57
C THR A 311 12.95 -8.64 18.70
N THR A 312 12.23 -9.56 19.35
CA THR A 312 11.31 -10.46 18.65
C THR A 312 9.92 -10.42 19.30
N LEU A 313 8.89 -10.67 18.49
CA LEU A 313 7.51 -10.84 18.94
C LEU A 313 6.99 -12.23 18.56
N PRO A 314 6.18 -12.87 19.42
CA PRO A 314 5.58 -14.16 19.10
C PRO A 314 4.51 -14.00 18.02
N PHE A 315 4.54 -14.87 17.01
CA PHE A 315 3.54 -14.94 15.95
C PHE A 315 3.34 -16.42 15.61
N ARG A 316 2.14 -16.99 15.79
CA ARG A 316 1.80 -18.41 15.46
C ARG A 316 2.98 -19.41 15.47
N GLY A 317 3.66 -19.56 16.61
CA GLY A 317 4.73 -20.56 16.80
C GLY A 317 6.16 -20.11 16.43
N ILE A 318 6.32 -18.95 15.79
CA ILE A 318 7.61 -18.34 15.45
C ILE A 318 7.88 -17.08 16.28
N ALA A 319 9.15 -16.69 16.36
CA ALA A 319 9.59 -15.46 17.01
C ALA A 319 10.08 -14.47 15.94
N VAL A 320 9.19 -13.59 15.50
CA VAL A 320 9.44 -12.67 14.38
C VAL A 320 10.35 -11.53 14.83
N PRO A 321 11.49 -11.30 14.16
CA PRO A 321 12.32 -10.11 14.41
C PRO A 321 11.56 -8.83 14.09
N VAL A 322 11.62 -7.84 14.96
CA VAL A 322 10.97 -6.53 14.78
C VAL A 322 11.92 -5.42 15.25
N PRO A 323 11.75 -4.17 14.80
CA PRO A 323 12.52 -3.06 15.37
C PRO A 323 12.29 -2.93 16.87
N SER A 324 13.31 -2.55 17.64
CA SER A 324 13.20 -2.39 19.10
C SER A 324 12.20 -1.31 19.50
N ASN A 325 11.97 -0.32 18.62
CA ASN A 325 10.95 0.71 18.78
C ASN A 325 9.62 0.37 18.07
N TYR A 326 9.27 -0.91 17.89
CA TYR A 326 8.06 -1.34 17.18
C TYR A 326 6.78 -0.62 17.60
N ARG A 327 6.66 -0.18 18.87
CA ARG A 327 5.50 0.60 19.36
C ARG A 327 5.42 1.99 18.74
N GLU A 328 6.55 2.65 18.59
CA GLU A 328 6.65 3.95 17.91
C GLU A 328 6.38 3.75 16.42
N TYR A 329 6.97 2.72 15.81
CA TYR A 329 6.71 2.34 14.42
C TYR A 329 5.20 2.13 14.16
N LEU A 330 4.52 1.31 14.97
CA LEU A 330 3.07 1.07 14.85
C LEU A 330 2.27 2.37 15.07
N SER A 331 2.70 3.22 16.00
CA SER A 331 2.04 4.51 16.23
C SER A 331 2.17 5.46 15.03
N LYS A 332 3.33 5.50 14.37
CA LYS A 332 3.51 6.31 13.15
C LYS A 332 2.72 5.74 11.97
N ALA A 333 2.76 4.41 11.78
CA ALA A 333 2.11 3.72 10.68
C ALA A 333 0.56 3.75 10.78
N TYR A 334 0.01 3.53 11.98
CA TYR A 334 -1.44 3.35 12.17
C TYR A 334 -2.11 4.41 13.04
N GLY A 335 -1.36 5.25 13.76
CA GLY A 335 -1.91 6.15 14.78
C GLY A 335 -2.25 5.38 16.06
N ASP A 336 -3.54 5.32 16.40
CA ASP A 336 -4.01 4.42 17.47
C ASP A 336 -4.14 2.99 16.94
N TYR A 337 -3.03 2.26 16.95
CA TYR A 337 -2.97 0.87 16.47
C TYR A 337 -3.77 -0.14 17.34
N MET A 338 -4.28 0.30 18.50
CA MET A 338 -5.18 -0.50 19.34
C MET A 338 -6.66 -0.22 19.04
N ALA A 339 -6.98 0.70 18.12
CA ALA A 339 -8.32 0.89 17.59
C ALA A 339 -8.66 -0.19 16.55
N LEU A 340 -9.96 -0.40 16.34
CA LEU A 340 -10.44 -1.24 15.24
C LEU A 340 -10.29 -0.47 13.91
N PRO A 341 -9.72 -1.09 12.86
CA PRO A 341 -9.60 -0.45 11.56
C PRO A 341 -10.97 -0.28 10.89
N ARG A 342 -11.09 0.71 9.99
CA ARG A 342 -12.36 0.98 9.26
C ARG A 342 -12.57 0.05 8.07
N ASP A 343 -11.50 -0.62 7.66
CA ASP A 343 -11.31 -1.38 6.43
C ASP A 343 -11.13 -2.88 6.69
N MET A 344 -11.69 -3.37 7.80
CA MET A 344 -11.72 -4.80 8.19
C MET A 344 -12.32 -5.75 7.12
N HIS A 345 -12.96 -5.23 6.08
CA HIS A 345 -13.64 -6.00 5.04
C HIS A 345 -13.04 -5.83 3.64
N SER A 346 -11.87 -5.18 3.52
CA SER A 346 -11.24 -4.90 2.23
C SER A 346 -9.79 -5.37 2.13
N HIS A 347 -9.38 -6.30 3.00
CA HIS A 347 -8.05 -6.92 2.99
C HIS A 347 -8.18 -8.26 2.25
N GLU A 348 -7.98 -8.22 0.93
CA GLU A 348 -7.94 -9.40 0.04
C GLU A 348 -6.76 -9.19 -0.92
N HIS A 349 -5.61 -9.76 -0.59
CA HIS A 349 -4.41 -9.77 -1.43
C HIS A 349 -4.37 -10.97 -2.37
N VAL A 350 -5.12 -12.03 -2.03
CA VAL A 350 -5.28 -13.22 -2.86
C VAL A 350 -6.76 -13.45 -3.13
N ALA A 351 -7.10 -13.63 -4.41
CA ALA A 351 -8.48 -13.84 -4.81
C ALA A 351 -9.07 -15.11 -4.17
N ASP A 352 -10.26 -14.98 -3.58
CA ASP A 352 -10.96 -16.08 -2.88
C ASP A 352 -11.17 -17.31 -3.79
N ASP A 353 -11.42 -17.11 -5.08
CA ASP A 353 -11.61 -18.19 -6.05
C ASP A 353 -10.32 -18.97 -6.34
N TYR A 354 -9.18 -18.30 -6.29
CA TYR A 354 -7.87 -18.92 -6.46
C TYR A 354 -7.50 -19.78 -5.24
N ILE A 355 -7.63 -19.26 -4.01
CA ILE A 355 -7.32 -20.04 -2.79
C ILE A 355 -8.29 -21.21 -2.59
N ALA A 356 -9.55 -21.06 -3.04
CA ALA A 356 -10.56 -22.12 -2.97
C ALA A 356 -10.43 -23.18 -4.09
N SER A 357 -9.52 -23.00 -5.05
CA SER A 357 -9.32 -23.97 -6.12
C SER A 357 -8.88 -25.34 -5.57
N PRO A 358 -9.34 -26.47 -6.14
CA PRO A 358 -8.97 -27.80 -5.67
C PRO A 358 -7.45 -28.03 -5.63
N GLU A 359 -6.73 -27.49 -6.60
CA GLU A 359 -5.28 -27.56 -6.70
C GLU A 359 -4.60 -26.80 -5.55
N ALA A 360 -5.05 -25.58 -5.25
CA ALA A 360 -4.52 -24.77 -4.15
C ALA A 360 -4.81 -25.41 -2.79
N VAL A 361 -6.04 -25.87 -2.57
CA VAL A 361 -6.42 -26.57 -1.32
C VAL A 361 -5.55 -27.80 -1.09
N GLN A 362 -5.30 -28.59 -2.13
CA GLN A 362 -4.42 -29.75 -2.01
C GLN A 362 -2.96 -29.34 -1.75
N ALA A 363 -2.46 -28.29 -2.39
CA ALA A 363 -1.10 -27.79 -2.18
C ALA A 363 -0.88 -27.28 -0.75
N MET A 364 -1.83 -26.51 -0.22
CA MET A 364 -1.80 -26.04 1.17
C MET A 364 -1.83 -27.21 2.15
N ARG A 365 -2.71 -28.19 1.95
CA ARG A 365 -2.77 -29.40 2.80
C ARG A 365 -1.48 -30.20 2.76
N ARG A 366 -0.84 -30.35 1.58
CA ARG A 366 0.47 -31.02 1.46
C ARG A 366 1.54 -30.32 2.29
N MET A 367 1.65 -28.99 2.16
CA MET A 367 2.60 -28.17 2.91
C MET A 367 2.43 -28.31 4.43
N LEU A 368 1.19 -28.44 4.90
CA LEU A 368 0.89 -28.68 6.32
C LEU A 368 1.18 -30.12 6.76
N SER A 369 1.09 -31.10 5.87
CA SER A 369 1.25 -32.54 6.18
C SER A 369 2.70 -33.05 6.17
N ASP A 370 3.62 -32.34 5.52
CA ASP A 370 5.04 -32.73 5.46
C ASP A 370 5.74 -32.65 6.84
N ASP A 371 5.11 -32.00 7.82
CA ASP A 371 5.35 -32.27 9.24
C ASP A 371 4.44 -33.42 9.67
N GLY A 372 5.04 -34.59 9.93
CA GLY A 372 4.35 -35.65 10.65
C GLY A 372 3.71 -35.08 11.92
N GLU A 373 2.38 -35.17 12.00
CA GLU A 373 1.52 -34.70 13.10
C GLU A 373 1.03 -33.23 13.07
N ARG A 374 0.49 -32.74 11.94
CA ARG A 374 -0.55 -31.69 12.00
C ARG A 374 -1.53 -31.75 10.83
N THR A 375 -2.47 -32.69 10.90
CA THR A 375 -3.74 -32.56 10.15
C THR A 375 -4.80 -32.04 11.12
N PRO A 376 -5.12 -30.73 11.17
CA PRO A 376 -6.39 -30.30 11.70
C PRO A 376 -7.48 -30.83 10.77
N ASP A 377 -8.46 -31.52 11.33
CA ASP A 377 -9.67 -31.93 10.62
C ASP A 377 -10.50 -30.67 10.32
N TYR A 378 -10.38 -30.15 9.10
CA TYR A 378 -11.07 -28.92 8.68
C TYR A 378 -12.54 -29.16 8.28
N GLU A 379 -13.06 -30.39 8.34
CA GLU A 379 -14.44 -30.68 7.92
C GLU A 379 -15.53 -30.35 8.97
N GLU A 380 -15.18 -29.95 10.20
CA GLU A 380 -16.18 -29.75 11.28
C GLU A 380 -16.26 -28.35 11.92
N ARG A 381 -15.68 -27.31 11.32
CA ARG A 381 -15.94 -25.93 11.78
C ARG A 381 -17.02 -25.26 10.94
N LYS A 382 -18.27 -25.47 11.36
CA LYS A 382 -19.48 -24.80 10.87
C LYS A 382 -19.97 -23.75 11.85
#